data_AF-A0A1T4TTS1-F1
#
_entry.id   AF-A0A1T4TTS1-F1
#
_cell.length_a   1.000
_cell.length_b   1.000
_cell.length_c   1.000
_cell.angle_alpha   90.00
_cell.angle_beta   90.00
_cell.angle_gamma   90.00
#
_symmetry.space_group_name_H-M   'P 1'
#
loop_
_entity.id
_entity.type
_entity.pdbx_description
1 polymer ?
#
loop_
_entity_poly.entity_id
_entity_poly.type
_entity_poly.pdbx_seq_one_letter_code
_entity_poly.pdbx_strand_id
1 'polypeptide(L)'
;MVIRKYLIPSFEVIINTTENNNLSYAEQLETKALKVLSSNASDTNNLILLVDLAKQEGITQLIVYMPYSLDEQQLAELNHRIEGTIEFVKGNSEYLLFILD
;
A
#
# COMPACT_ATOMS: atom_id res chain seq x y z
N MET A 1 -0.20 26.83 -19.49
CA MET A 1 -0.95 26.40 -18.28
C MET A 1 -0.63 24.94 -18.05
N VAL A 2 0.30 24.65 -17.14
CA VAL A 2 0.75 23.26 -16.89
C VAL A 2 -0.17 22.68 -15.83
N ILE A 3 -1.05 21.76 -16.22
CA ILE A 3 -1.93 21.06 -15.30
C ILE A 3 -1.07 19.99 -14.60
N ARG A 4 -0.63 20.25 -13.36
CA ARG A 4 -0.08 19.20 -12.50
C ARG A 4 -1.22 18.25 -12.14
N LYS A 5 -1.35 17.14 -12.87
CA LYS A 5 -2.12 15.99 -12.41
C LYS A 5 -1.36 15.40 -11.23
N TYR A 6 -1.84 15.67 -10.02
CA TYR A 6 -1.41 14.93 -8.84
C TYR A 6 -2.00 13.52 -8.96
N LEU A 7 -1.18 12.56 -9.41
CA LEU A 7 -1.48 11.14 -9.40
C LEU A 7 -1.28 10.66 -7.96
N ILE A 8 -2.33 10.78 -7.15
CA ILE A 8 -2.34 10.19 -5.82
C ILE A 8 -2.73 8.72 -6.03
N PRO A 9 -1.98 7.75 -5.49
CA PRO A 9 -2.43 6.36 -5.48
C PRO A 9 -3.75 6.25 -4.71
N SER A 10 -4.75 5.63 -5.31
CA SER A 10 -6.05 5.39 -4.69
C SER A 10 -6.09 3.95 -4.17
N PHE A 11 -6.09 3.73 -2.86
CA PHE A 11 -6.04 2.38 -2.31
C PHE A 11 -7.46 1.84 -2.10
N GLU A 12 -7.76 0.65 -2.61
CA GLU A 12 -9.00 -0.07 -2.35
C GLU A 12 -8.71 -1.21 -1.37
N VAL A 13 -9.28 -1.12 -0.16
CA VAL A 13 -9.02 -2.07 0.93
C VAL A 13 -10.18 -3.07 1.00
N ILE A 14 -9.90 -4.36 0.76
CA ILE A 14 -10.87 -5.45 0.92
C ILE A 14 -10.48 -6.26 2.18
N ILE A 15 -11.30 -6.21 3.23
CA ILE A 15 -11.05 -6.88 4.52
C ILE A 15 -12.05 -8.02 4.73
N ASN A 16 -11.55 -9.22 5.00
CA ASN A 16 -12.35 -10.34 5.51
C ASN A 16 -12.00 -10.58 7.00
N THR A 17 -12.53 -9.80 7.94
CA THR A 17 -12.50 -10.17 9.37
C THR A 17 -13.76 -9.71 10.10
N THR A 18 -14.15 -10.54 11.06
CA THR A 18 -15.25 -10.31 12.01
C THR A 18 -14.63 -9.63 13.24
N GLU A 19 -15.28 -8.59 13.75
CA GLU A 19 -15.43 -8.21 15.18
C GLU A 19 -15.43 -6.69 15.44
N ASN A 20 -16.17 -6.32 16.47
CA ASN A 20 -16.82 -5.03 16.69
C ASN A 20 -15.99 -4.02 17.51
N ASN A 21 -16.27 -2.73 17.24
CA ASN A 21 -16.07 -1.54 18.08
C ASN A 21 -14.63 -1.00 18.22
N ASN A 22 -14.48 0.30 17.93
CA ASN A 22 -13.27 1.09 17.61
C ASN A 22 -12.99 1.11 16.10
N LEU A 23 -12.53 2.25 15.57
CA LEU A 23 -12.28 2.51 14.12
C LEU A 23 -11.80 1.24 13.42
N SER A 24 -12.41 0.91 12.28
CA SER A 24 -12.01 -0.25 11.48
C SER A 24 -10.49 -0.21 11.25
N TYR A 25 -9.80 -1.36 11.27
CA TYR A 25 -8.35 -1.42 11.02
C TYR A 25 -7.95 -0.65 9.75
N ALA A 26 -8.83 -0.59 8.75
CA ALA A 26 -8.70 0.26 7.57
C ALA A 26 -8.61 1.76 7.90
N GLU A 27 -9.54 2.29 8.72
CA GLU A 27 -9.59 3.71 9.08
C GLU A 27 -8.37 4.12 9.92
N GLN A 28 -7.87 3.22 10.76
CA GLN A 28 -6.64 3.43 11.53
C GLN A 28 -5.41 3.47 10.61
N LEU A 29 -5.30 2.51 9.69
CA LEU A 29 -4.23 2.48 8.69
C LEU A 29 -4.27 3.73 7.80
N GLU A 30 -5.44 4.10 7.28
CA GLU A 30 -5.63 5.28 6.43
C GLU A 30 -5.21 6.56 7.15
N THR A 31 -5.65 6.73 8.41
CA THR A 31 -5.29 7.91 9.21
C THR A 31 -3.77 8.01 9.45
N LYS A 32 -3.08 6.88 9.61
CA LYS A 32 -1.62 6.86 9.78
C LYS A 32 -0.91 7.09 8.45
N ALA A 33 -1.37 6.45 7.37
CA ALA A 33 -0.84 6.59 6.02
C ALA A 33 -0.88 8.05 5.56
N LEU A 34 -2.00 8.75 5.74
CA LEU A 34 -2.15 10.17 5.36
C LEU A 34 -1.16 11.10 6.08
N LYS A 35 -0.61 10.69 7.22
CA LYS A 35 0.38 11.47 7.99
C LYS A 35 1.82 11.21 7.56
N VAL A 36 2.12 10.02 7.03
CA VAL A 36 3.50 9.59 6.77
C VAL A 36 3.83 9.51 5.28
N LEU A 37 2.83 9.27 4.42
CA LEU A 37 3.03 9.23 2.98
C LEU A 37 3.31 10.64 2.45
N SER A 38 4.30 10.75 1.58
CA SER A 38 4.74 12.04 1.05
C SER A 38 4.82 11.99 -0.46
N SER A 39 4.27 13.01 -1.13
CA SER A 39 4.46 13.21 -2.57
C SER A 39 5.91 13.55 -2.95
N ASN A 40 6.77 13.85 -1.96
CA ASN A 40 8.20 14.09 -2.17
C ASN A 40 9.05 12.83 -1.95
N ALA A 41 8.48 11.75 -1.42
CA ALA A 41 9.14 10.46 -1.30
C ALA A 41 8.90 9.62 -2.56
N SER A 42 9.81 8.67 -2.83
CA SER A 42 9.56 7.69 -3.88
C SER A 42 8.37 6.81 -3.53
N ASP A 43 7.70 6.31 -4.56
CA ASP A 43 6.52 5.46 -4.39
C ASP A 43 6.88 4.15 -3.70
N THR A 44 8.07 3.60 -3.99
CA THR A 44 8.66 2.49 -3.24
C THR A 44 8.75 2.78 -1.74
N ASN A 45 9.24 3.96 -1.35
CA ASN A 45 9.32 4.35 0.07
C ASN A 45 7.93 4.50 0.69
N ASN A 46 6.98 5.10 -0.03
CA ASN A 46 5.61 5.24 0.41
C ASN A 46 4.95 3.87 0.65
N LEU A 47 5.18 2.90 -0.24
CA LEU A 47 4.65 1.54 -0.10
C LEU A 47 5.27 0.78 1.08
N ILE A 48 6.56 0.94 1.32
CA ILE A 48 7.24 0.32 2.47
C ILE A 48 6.67 0.85 3.79
N LEU A 49 6.50 2.18 3.89
CA LEU A 49 5.86 2.79 5.06
C LEU A 49 4.43 2.29 5.25
N LEU A 50 3.68 2.13 4.16
CA LEU A 50 2.31 1.62 4.23
C LEU A 50 2.27 0.16 4.72
N VAL A 51 3.18 -0.68 4.24
CA VAL A 51 3.31 -2.08 4.68
C VAL A 51 3.72 -2.16 6.17
N ASP A 52 4.69 -1.35 6.59
CA ASP A 52 5.11 -1.28 7.99
C ASP A 52 3.96 -0.85 8.92
N LEU A 53 3.17 0.13 8.48
CA LEU A 53 1.96 0.54 9.20
C LEU A 53 0.93 -0.59 9.25
N ALA A 54 0.70 -1.29 8.14
CA ALA A 54 -0.25 -2.40 8.09
C ALA A 54 0.13 -3.52 9.06
N LYS A 55 1.42 -3.89 9.13
CA LYS A 55 1.93 -4.84 10.12
C LYS A 55 1.70 -4.40 11.55
N GLN A 56 1.94 -3.12 11.87
CA GLN A 56 1.71 -2.56 13.20
C GLN A 56 0.24 -2.62 13.63
N GLU A 57 -0.70 -2.55 12.67
CA GLU A 57 -2.13 -2.70 12.92
C GLU A 57 -2.59 -4.17 12.96
N GLY A 58 -1.70 -5.14 12.75
CA GLY A 58 -2.02 -6.57 12.69
C GLY A 58 -2.68 -7.00 11.38
N ILE A 59 -2.50 -6.23 10.30
CA ILE A 59 -3.03 -6.55 8.97
C ILE A 59 -2.07 -7.53 8.29
N THR A 60 -2.58 -8.72 7.91
CA THR A 60 -1.80 -9.78 7.27
C THR A 60 -1.85 -9.74 5.74
N GLN A 61 -2.83 -9.02 5.17
CA GLN A 61 -2.97 -8.87 3.73
C GLN A 61 -3.40 -7.44 3.39
N LEU A 62 -2.65 -6.80 2.51
CA LEU A 62 -2.90 -5.44 2.06
C LEU A 62 -2.98 -5.41 0.54
N ILE A 63 -4.10 -4.95 0.00
CA ILE A 63 -4.24 -4.67 -1.44
C ILE A 63 -4.04 -3.19 -1.65
N VAL A 64 -3.17 -2.88 -2.61
CA VAL A 64 -2.81 -1.54 -3.00
C VAL A 64 -3.13 -1.36 -4.47
N TYR A 65 -3.85 -0.29 -4.82
CA TYR A 65 -3.93 0.16 -6.20
C TYR A 65 -3.00 1.34 -6.42
N MET A 66 -2.15 1.20 -7.43
CA MET A 66 -1.23 2.22 -7.91
C MET A 66 -1.80 2.89 -9.16
N PRO A 67 -1.64 4.21 -9.32
CA PRO A 67 -2.14 4.92 -10.49
C PRO A 67 -1.25 4.72 -11.73
N TYR A 68 -0.17 3.92 -11.59
CA TYR A 68 0.73 3.42 -12.61
C TYR A 68 1.41 2.16 -12.06
N SER A 69 1.87 1.29 -12.96
CA SER A 69 2.62 0.08 -12.59
C SER A 69 4.02 0.41 -12.09
N LEU A 70 4.51 -0.38 -11.14
CA LEU A 70 5.91 -0.33 -10.74
C LEU A 70 6.80 -1.00 -11.79
N ASP A 71 7.99 -0.44 -12.01
CA ASP A 71 9.00 -1.06 -12.84
C ASP A 71 9.75 -2.20 -12.10
N GLU A 72 10.55 -2.97 -12.84
CA GLU A 72 11.30 -4.10 -12.29
C GLU A 72 12.28 -3.69 -11.16
N GLN A 73 12.86 -2.49 -11.25
CA GLN A 73 13.80 -2.00 -10.25
C GLN A 73 13.06 -1.63 -8.96
N GLN A 74 11.91 -0.98 -9.06
CA GLN A 74 11.06 -0.64 -7.92
C GLN A 74 10.51 -1.90 -7.23
N LEU A 75 10.09 -2.90 -8.02
CA LEU A 75 9.65 -4.20 -7.48
C LEU A 75 10.79 -4.96 -6.79
N ALA A 76 11.99 -4.95 -7.37
CA ALA A 76 13.16 -5.56 -6.74
C ALA A 76 13.53 -4.86 -5.42
N GLU A 77 13.46 -3.53 -5.38
CA GLU A 77 13.67 -2.77 -4.15
C GLU A 77 12.63 -3.11 -3.08
N LEU A 78 11.34 -3.18 -3.46
CA LEU A 78 10.28 -3.55 -2.53
C LEU A 78 10.48 -4.96 -1.95
N ASN A 79 10.73 -5.95 -2.81
CA ASN A 79 10.97 -7.33 -2.37
C ASN A 79 12.23 -7.46 -1.49
N HIS A 80 13.21 -6.59 -1.66
CA HIS A 80 14.41 -6.60 -0.81
C HIS A 80 14.16 -5.99 0.57
N ARG A 81 13.25 -5.01 0.66
CA ARG A 81 13.05 -4.20 1.88
C ARG A 81 11.85 -4.63 2.71
N ILE A 82 10.91 -5.34 2.12
CA ILE A 82 9.70 -5.82 2.79
C ILE A 82 9.90 -7.29 3.16
N GLU A 83 9.65 -7.60 4.43
CA GLU A 83 9.50 -8.98 4.89
C GLU A 83 8.07 -9.45 4.56
N GLY A 84 7.89 -10.07 3.40
CA GLY A 84 6.58 -10.54 2.93
C GLY A 84 6.62 -10.88 1.45
N THR A 85 5.47 -11.30 0.90
CA THR A 85 5.33 -11.62 -0.52
C THR A 85 4.51 -10.55 -1.24
N ILE A 86 4.94 -10.16 -2.44
CA ILE A 86 4.22 -9.21 -3.29
C ILE A 86 3.73 -9.97 -4.52
N GLU A 87 2.42 -9.98 -4.72
CA GLU A 87 1.75 -10.58 -5.87
C GLU A 87 0.94 -9.54 -6.65
N PHE A 88 0.76 -9.78 -7.95
CA PHE A 88 -0.14 -8.96 -8.77
C PHE A 88 -1.53 -9.56 -8.81
N VAL A 89 -2.55 -8.73 -8.54
CA VAL A 89 -3.93 -9.21 -8.57
C VAL A 89 -4.36 -9.43 -10.03
N LYS A 90 -4.62 -10.69 -10.39
CA LYS A 90 -5.15 -11.11 -11.72
C LYS A 90 -4.31 -10.65 -12.92
N GLY A 91 -2.99 -10.50 -12.75
CA GLY A 91 -2.11 -10.02 -13.81
C GLY A 91 -2.25 -8.52 -14.12
N ASN A 92 -2.95 -7.76 -13.26
CA ASN A 92 -2.92 -6.31 -13.33
C ASN A 92 -1.72 -5.79 -12.51
N SER A 93 -0.78 -5.15 -13.20
CA SER A 93 0.42 -4.54 -12.63
C SER A 93 0.16 -3.30 -11.74
N GLU A 94 -1.06 -2.79 -11.75
CA GLU A 94 -1.51 -1.66 -10.93
C GLU A 94 -2.06 -2.11 -9.57
N TYR A 95 -2.49 -3.37 -9.44
CA TYR A 95 -2.99 -3.91 -8.18
C TYR A 95 -1.95 -4.84 -7.55
N LEU A 96 -1.37 -4.38 -6.45
CA LEU A 96 -0.38 -5.11 -5.68
C LEU A 96 -1.06 -5.72 -4.45
N LEU A 97 -0.96 -7.04 -4.30
CA LEU A 97 -1.30 -7.76 -3.09
C LEU A 97 -0.02 -7.97 -2.28
N PHE A 98 0.03 -7.39 -1.09
CA PHE A 98 1.06 -7.65 -0.11
C PHE A 98 0.54 -8.70 0.88
N ILE A 99 1.24 -9.82 0.98
CA ILE A 99 1.03 -10.86 1.98
C ILE A 99 2.10 -10.66 3.05
N LEU A 100 1.65 -10.30 4.24
CA LEU A 100 2.49 -9.86 5.37
C LEU A 100 2.55 -10.97 6.42
N ASP A 101 3.76 -11.41 6.73
CA ASP A 101 4.05 -12.39 7.80
C ASP A 101 4.02 -11.75 9.19
#